data_AF-D2D1T1-F1
#
_entry.id   AF-D2D1T1-F1
#
_cell.length_a   1.000
_cell.length_b   1.000
_cell.length_c   1.000
_cell.angle_alpha   90.00
_cell.angle_beta   90.00
_cell.angle_gamma   90.00
#
_symmetry.space_group_name_H-M   'P 1'
#
loop_
_entity.id
_entity.type
_entity.pdbx_description
1 polymer ?
#
loop_
_entity_poly.entity_id
_entity_poly.type
_entity_poly.pdbx_seq_one_letter_code
_entity_poly.pdbx_strand_id
1 'polypeptide(L)'
;ENLRKIKLLKGDEFSFQTLLDKGILELIGVEEEEDCRTAWEIKYLFTGEKGKGLEKYTHCELDLSFLLGVSCGIIPFANHDHARRVLYQSEKHSGQAIGYATTNPNIRIDTLSHQMYYPQRPLFRSVIADSLGKAGHPLGRNQILPKAEFFNGQNAILAVNVHLGYNQEDSIVMNRASLERGMFRTEHIRSYKAEVDNKDSLEKRRKFDDAVSFGKIQSKLGRVDSLDDDGFPHIGANLQSGDIIIGRSSESGTDHSIKLKHTEKGMVQKVLLSANDDGKNFAVVSLRQVRSPCLGDKFSSMHGQKGVLGFLESQENFPFTKQGIVPDIVINPHAFPSRQTPAQLLEAALGKGIACGGTLRYATPFSTPSVESITEQLHR
;
A
#
# COMPACT_ATOMS: atom_id res chain seq x y z
N GLU A 1 16.88 -32.76 -20.42
CA GLU A 1 18.30 -32.36 -20.62
C GLU A 1 18.64 -31.03 -19.94
N ASN A 2 17.83 -29.98 -20.15
CA ASN A 2 18.04 -28.64 -19.61
C ASN A 2 18.17 -28.56 -18.07
N LEU A 3 17.41 -29.35 -17.31
CA LEU A 3 17.56 -29.45 -15.84
C LEU A 3 18.95 -29.95 -15.40
N ARG A 4 19.60 -30.82 -16.19
CA ARG A 4 20.98 -31.26 -15.91
C ARG A 4 21.99 -30.17 -16.26
N LYS A 5 21.76 -29.43 -17.36
CA LYS A 5 22.55 -28.23 -17.72
C LYS A 5 22.49 -27.22 -16.58
N ILE A 6 21.32 -26.92 -16.02
CA ILE A 6 21.14 -26.01 -14.86
C ILE A 6 21.90 -26.49 -13.61
N LYS A 7 21.91 -27.79 -13.30
CA LYS A 7 22.65 -28.31 -12.13
C LYS A 7 24.17 -28.14 -12.25
N LEU A 8 24.72 -28.20 -13.47
CA LEU A 8 26.13 -27.94 -13.75
C LEU A 8 26.49 -26.44 -13.66
N LEU A 9 25.48 -25.56 -13.72
CA LEU A 9 25.61 -24.10 -13.76
C LEU A 9 25.58 -23.45 -12.37
N LYS A 10 25.62 -24.21 -11.26
CA LYS A 10 25.53 -23.68 -9.89
C LYS A 10 26.71 -22.81 -9.41
N GLY A 11 27.71 -22.54 -10.25
CA GLY A 11 28.94 -21.82 -9.88
C GLY A 11 29.12 -20.42 -10.47
N ASP A 12 28.43 -20.06 -11.55
CA ASP A 12 28.57 -18.76 -12.23
C ASP A 12 27.26 -17.96 -12.16
N GLU A 13 27.34 -16.64 -11.97
CA GLU A 13 26.18 -15.74 -12.03
C GLU A 13 25.68 -15.61 -13.48
N PHE A 14 24.69 -16.42 -13.86
CA PHE A 14 24.04 -16.35 -15.16
C PHE A 14 22.99 -15.25 -15.20
N SER A 15 23.04 -14.42 -16.24
CA SER A 15 21.97 -13.46 -16.54
C SER A 15 20.81 -14.17 -17.25
N PHE A 16 19.61 -13.59 -17.16
CA PHE A 16 18.43 -14.07 -17.90
C PHE A 16 18.71 -14.18 -19.41
N GLN A 17 19.41 -13.20 -19.99
CA GLN A 17 19.81 -13.21 -21.40
C GLN A 17 20.68 -14.43 -21.74
N THR A 18 21.64 -14.76 -20.87
CA THR A 18 22.51 -15.93 -21.08
C THR A 18 21.73 -17.25 -21.06
N LEU A 19 20.63 -17.33 -20.30
CA LEU A 19 19.77 -18.51 -20.29
C LEU A 19 18.92 -18.64 -21.56
N LEU A 20 18.49 -17.51 -22.14
CA LEU A 20 17.87 -17.45 -23.46
C LEU A 20 18.87 -17.86 -24.56
N ASP A 21 20.07 -17.27 -24.57
CA ASP A 21 21.09 -17.55 -25.59
C ASP A 21 21.53 -19.02 -25.59
N LYS A 22 21.46 -19.70 -24.44
CA LYS A 22 21.76 -21.14 -24.28
C LYS A 22 20.60 -22.07 -24.67
N GLY A 23 19.44 -21.53 -25.04
CA GLY A 23 18.22 -22.32 -25.32
C GLY A 23 17.71 -23.09 -24.09
N ILE A 24 17.97 -22.57 -22.88
CA ILE A 24 17.42 -23.14 -21.64
C ILE A 24 16.03 -22.58 -21.36
N LEU A 25 15.86 -21.29 -21.63
CA LEU A 25 14.58 -20.58 -21.61
C LEU A 25 14.15 -20.27 -23.04
N GLU A 26 12.86 -20.31 -23.27
CA GLU A 26 12.23 -20.01 -24.55
C GLU A 26 11.04 -19.09 -24.27
N LEU A 27 10.88 -18.05 -25.10
CA LEU A 27 9.73 -17.16 -25.03
C LEU A 27 8.74 -17.63 -26.09
N ILE A 28 7.57 -18.07 -25.65
CA ILE A 28 6.56 -18.71 -26.50
C ILE A 28 5.50 -17.67 -26.87
N GLY A 29 5.22 -17.52 -28.17
CA GLY A 29 4.12 -16.70 -28.67
C GLY A 29 2.75 -17.36 -28.47
N VAL A 30 1.67 -16.57 -28.53
CA VAL A 30 0.30 -17.06 -28.31
C VAL A 30 -0.09 -18.15 -29.33
N GLU A 31 0.33 -18.01 -30.58
CA GLU A 31 0.06 -19.00 -31.63
C GLU A 31 0.94 -20.26 -31.49
N GLU A 32 2.16 -20.12 -30.97
CA GLU A 32 3.09 -21.23 -30.75
C GLU A 32 2.66 -22.12 -29.56
N GLU A 33 1.89 -21.56 -28.63
CA GLU A 33 1.35 -22.30 -27.47
C GLU A 33 0.46 -23.47 -27.92
N GLU A 34 -0.21 -23.38 -29.07
CA GLU A 34 -1.07 -24.44 -29.61
C GLU A 34 -0.30 -25.74 -29.89
N ASP A 35 0.98 -25.63 -30.25
CA ASP A 35 1.87 -26.77 -30.54
C ASP A 35 2.65 -27.23 -29.29
N CYS A 36 2.53 -26.51 -28.17
CA CYS A 36 3.27 -26.79 -26.95
C CYS A 36 2.53 -27.75 -26.01
N ARG A 37 3.29 -28.65 -25.37
CA ARG A 37 2.84 -29.45 -24.23
C ARG A 37 3.61 -29.03 -22.99
N THR A 38 3.03 -28.11 -22.23
CA THR A 38 3.69 -27.50 -21.07
C THR A 38 3.33 -28.21 -19.78
N ALA A 39 4.33 -28.69 -19.03
CA ALA A 39 4.14 -29.20 -17.68
C ALA A 39 3.92 -28.06 -16.69
N TRP A 40 2.98 -28.22 -15.76
CA TRP A 40 2.66 -27.19 -14.76
C TRP A 40 3.71 -27.02 -13.68
N GLU A 41 4.44 -28.08 -13.37
CA GLU A 41 5.46 -28.09 -12.32
C GLU A 41 6.49 -29.18 -12.62
N ILE A 42 7.71 -28.99 -12.13
CA ILE A 42 8.84 -29.93 -12.30
C ILE A 42 8.46 -31.35 -11.86
N LYS A 43 7.59 -31.52 -10.86
CA LYS A 43 7.15 -32.85 -10.40
C LYS A 43 6.48 -33.66 -11.52
N TYR A 44 5.66 -33.01 -12.34
CA TYR A 44 4.91 -33.65 -13.43
C TYR A 44 5.80 -34.13 -14.58
N LEU A 45 6.99 -33.54 -14.74
CA LEU A 45 7.99 -34.05 -15.68
C LEU A 45 8.52 -35.45 -15.31
N PHE A 46 8.43 -35.82 -14.02
CA PHE A 46 8.97 -37.07 -13.49
C PHE A 46 7.91 -38.07 -13.03
N THR A 47 6.69 -37.62 -12.73
CA THR A 47 5.56 -38.50 -12.41
C THR A 47 4.76 -38.82 -13.66
N GLY A 48 4.84 -40.08 -14.12
CA GLY A 48 3.83 -40.62 -15.05
C GLY A 48 2.51 -40.88 -14.32
N GLU A 49 1.38 -40.71 -14.99
CA GLU A 49 0.08 -41.18 -14.49
C GLU A 49 0.17 -42.68 -14.19
N LYS A 50 -0.36 -43.14 -13.05
CA LYS A 50 -0.41 -44.57 -12.72
C LYS A 50 -1.16 -45.32 -13.84
N GLY A 51 -0.42 -46.04 -14.68
CA GLY A 51 -0.96 -46.85 -15.79
C GLY A 51 -0.80 -46.26 -17.19
N LYS A 52 -0.30 -45.03 -17.35
CA LYS A 52 0.14 -44.47 -18.65
C LYS A 52 1.64 -44.18 -18.57
N GLY A 53 2.34 -44.36 -19.70
CA GLY A 53 3.77 -44.05 -19.80
C GLY A 53 4.06 -42.59 -19.46
N LEU A 54 5.35 -42.25 -19.32
CA LEU A 54 5.79 -40.86 -19.15
C LEU A 54 5.23 -39.99 -20.28
N GLU A 55 4.43 -38.97 -19.92
CA GLU A 55 3.98 -37.98 -20.88
C GLU A 55 5.19 -37.17 -21.37
N LYS A 56 5.26 -36.98 -22.69
CA LYS A 56 6.31 -36.17 -23.31
C LYS A 56 5.86 -34.71 -23.31
N TYR A 57 6.41 -33.93 -22.38
CA TYR A 57 6.29 -32.48 -22.35
C TYR A 57 7.37 -31.82 -23.21
N THR A 58 7.02 -30.74 -23.90
CA THR A 58 7.96 -29.89 -24.64
C THR A 58 8.57 -28.85 -23.71
N HIS A 59 7.72 -28.21 -22.90
CA HIS A 59 8.07 -27.11 -22.00
C HIS A 59 7.64 -27.41 -20.56
N CYS A 60 8.13 -26.60 -19.62
CA CYS A 60 7.71 -26.63 -18.22
C CYS A 60 7.59 -25.19 -17.73
N GLU A 61 6.49 -24.90 -17.04
CA GLU A 61 6.28 -23.60 -16.41
C GLU A 61 7.35 -23.33 -15.34
N LEU A 62 7.75 -22.06 -15.19
CA LEU A 62 8.79 -21.68 -14.23
C LEU A 62 8.26 -21.75 -12.79
N ASP A 63 7.15 -21.07 -12.54
CA ASP A 63 6.38 -21.10 -11.30
C ASP A 63 4.95 -20.64 -11.60
N LEU A 64 3.96 -21.38 -11.12
CA LEU A 64 2.54 -21.12 -11.40
C LEU A 64 2.05 -19.77 -10.88
N SER A 65 2.76 -19.15 -9.94
CA SER A 65 2.38 -17.81 -9.45
C SER A 65 2.50 -16.73 -10.52
N PHE A 66 3.35 -16.91 -11.55
CA PHE A 66 3.50 -15.95 -12.64
C PHE A 66 2.29 -15.88 -13.59
N LEU A 67 1.36 -16.84 -13.51
CA LEU A 67 0.05 -16.74 -14.17
C LEU A 67 -0.78 -15.57 -13.61
N LEU A 68 -0.53 -15.18 -12.36
CA LEU A 68 -1.28 -14.15 -11.67
C LEU A 68 -0.66 -12.77 -11.94
N GLY A 69 -1.53 -11.76 -12.12
CA GLY A 69 -1.09 -10.37 -12.13
C GLY A 69 -0.44 -9.96 -10.81
N VAL A 70 0.38 -8.90 -10.84
CA VAL A 70 1.19 -8.44 -9.68
C VAL A 70 0.35 -8.31 -8.40
N SER A 71 -0.80 -7.63 -8.47
CA SER A 71 -1.68 -7.41 -7.31
C SER A 71 -2.30 -8.69 -6.74
N CYS A 72 -2.46 -9.73 -7.57
CA CYS A 72 -2.99 -11.02 -7.14
C CYS A 72 -1.89 -11.92 -6.58
N GLY A 73 -0.71 -11.92 -7.21
CA GLY A 73 0.45 -12.71 -6.80
C GLY A 73 1.09 -12.31 -5.46
N ILE A 74 0.77 -11.13 -4.93
CA ILE A 74 1.15 -10.71 -3.57
C ILE A 74 0.18 -11.18 -2.49
N ILE A 75 -1.01 -11.69 -2.85
CA ILE A 75 -1.99 -12.21 -1.90
C ILE A 75 -1.50 -13.58 -1.43
N PRO A 76 -1.26 -13.77 -0.12
CA PRO A 76 -0.78 -15.05 0.38
C PRO A 76 -1.87 -16.11 0.21
N PHE A 77 -1.49 -17.34 -0.16
CA PHE A 77 -2.43 -18.46 -0.27
C PHE A 77 -3.65 -18.17 -1.18
N ALA A 78 -3.53 -17.29 -2.19
CA ALA A 78 -4.66 -16.83 -3.00
C ALA A 78 -5.49 -17.97 -3.61
N ASN A 79 -4.84 -19.08 -3.98
CA ASN A 79 -5.48 -20.28 -4.55
C ASN A 79 -6.37 -21.06 -3.56
N HIS A 80 -6.39 -20.70 -2.28
CA HIS A 80 -7.25 -21.30 -1.26
C HIS A 80 -8.53 -20.48 -0.99
N ASP A 81 -8.60 -19.24 -1.47
CA ASP A 81 -9.78 -18.39 -1.31
C ASP A 81 -10.76 -18.53 -2.47
N HIS A 82 -12.01 -18.20 -2.21
CA HIS A 82 -12.99 -18.06 -3.27
C HIS A 82 -12.57 -16.94 -4.26
N ALA A 83 -12.53 -17.25 -5.56
CA ALA A 83 -11.99 -16.37 -6.61
C ALA A 83 -12.51 -14.91 -6.55
N ARG A 84 -13.82 -14.73 -6.28
CA ARG A 84 -14.43 -13.40 -6.12
C ARG A 84 -13.78 -12.53 -5.04
N ARG A 85 -13.29 -13.15 -3.96
CA ARG A 85 -12.62 -12.46 -2.83
C ARG A 85 -11.21 -12.03 -3.20
N VAL A 86 -10.48 -12.91 -3.87
CA VAL A 86 -9.16 -12.61 -4.45
C VAL A 86 -9.27 -11.42 -5.41
N LEU A 87 -10.26 -11.43 -6.31
CA LEU A 87 -10.51 -10.32 -7.25
C LEU A 87 -10.81 -9.00 -6.52
N TYR A 88 -11.63 -9.02 -5.47
CA TYR A 88 -11.89 -7.82 -4.67
C TYR A 88 -10.64 -7.26 -4.02
N GLN A 89 -9.77 -8.13 -3.51
CA GLN A 89 -8.50 -7.67 -2.99
C GLN A 89 -7.62 -7.08 -4.10
N SER A 90 -7.43 -7.81 -5.19
CA SER A 90 -6.46 -7.45 -6.23
C SER A 90 -6.86 -6.17 -6.97
N GLU A 91 -8.15 -5.96 -7.26
CA GLU A 91 -8.63 -4.81 -8.03
C GLU A 91 -9.00 -3.60 -7.19
N LYS A 92 -9.60 -3.82 -6.01
CA LYS A 92 -10.21 -2.72 -5.24
C LYS A 92 -9.42 -2.35 -4.01
N HIS A 93 -9.10 -3.32 -3.17
CA HIS A 93 -8.53 -3.03 -1.86
C HIS A 93 -7.04 -2.71 -1.93
N SER A 94 -6.28 -3.43 -2.77
CA SER A 94 -4.83 -3.22 -2.95
C SER A 94 -4.52 -1.78 -3.40
N GLY A 95 -5.28 -1.25 -4.37
CA GLY A 95 -5.11 0.11 -4.90
C GLY A 95 -5.56 1.22 -3.93
N GLN A 96 -6.31 0.87 -2.88
CA GLN A 96 -6.74 1.80 -1.82
C GLN A 96 -5.91 1.64 -0.54
N ALA A 97 -4.95 0.71 -0.52
CA ALA A 97 -4.14 0.44 0.66
C ALA A 97 -3.24 1.64 0.98
N ILE A 98 -3.21 2.03 2.24
CA ILE A 98 -2.32 3.08 2.72
C ILE A 98 -1.03 2.44 3.22
N GLY A 99 0.08 2.88 2.65
CA GLY A 99 1.42 2.45 3.03
C GLY A 99 2.36 3.64 2.99
N TYR A 100 3.60 3.36 2.60
CA TYR A 100 4.57 4.40 2.28
C TYR A 100 4.80 4.43 0.77
N ALA A 101 4.37 5.51 0.10
CA ALA A 101 4.21 5.51 -1.35
C ALA A 101 5.45 6.00 -2.14
N THR A 102 6.30 6.84 -1.55
CA THR A 102 7.39 7.51 -2.27
C THR A 102 8.66 7.59 -1.42
N THR A 103 9.83 7.60 -2.05
CA THR A 103 11.14 7.76 -1.37
C THR A 103 11.36 9.19 -0.85
N ASN A 104 10.74 10.19 -1.48
CA ASN A 104 10.99 11.61 -1.26
C ASN A 104 9.76 12.44 -0.81
N PRO A 105 8.92 11.96 0.13
CA PRO A 105 7.69 12.66 0.51
C PRO A 105 7.95 14.04 1.12
N ASN A 106 9.12 14.22 1.75
CA ASN A 106 9.53 15.49 2.35
C ASN A 106 9.81 16.59 1.33
N ILE A 107 10.11 16.25 0.07
CA ILE A 107 10.44 17.22 -0.99
C ILE A 107 9.28 17.31 -1.99
N ARG A 108 8.69 16.16 -2.34
CA ARG A 108 7.61 16.07 -3.31
C ARG A 108 6.36 16.86 -2.88
N ILE A 109 5.68 17.45 -3.87
CA ILE A 109 4.42 18.18 -3.69
C ILE A 109 3.37 17.48 -4.55
N ASP A 110 2.41 16.86 -3.88
CA ASP A 110 1.22 16.29 -4.51
C ASP A 110 -0.03 17.02 -3.99
N THR A 111 -1.11 17.00 -4.77
CA THR A 111 -2.40 17.58 -4.37
C THR A 111 -2.96 16.91 -3.12
N LEU A 112 -2.85 15.59 -3.06
CA LEU A 112 -3.33 14.76 -1.95
C LEU A 112 -2.37 13.57 -1.80
N SER A 113 -1.86 13.35 -0.60
CA SER A 113 -1.14 12.12 -0.28
C SER A 113 -1.48 11.61 1.11
N HIS A 114 -1.44 10.29 1.26
CA HIS A 114 -1.65 9.58 2.51
C HIS A 114 -0.46 8.67 2.76
N GLN A 115 0.13 8.74 3.95
CA GLN A 115 1.29 7.96 4.32
C GLN A 115 1.08 7.33 5.69
N MET A 116 1.44 6.06 5.85
CA MET A 116 1.42 5.41 7.16
C MET A 116 2.67 5.75 7.96
N TYR A 117 2.53 5.97 9.26
CA TYR A 117 3.67 6.26 10.15
C TYR A 117 4.56 5.03 10.36
N TYR A 118 3.96 3.85 10.53
CA TYR A 118 4.65 2.61 10.87
C TYR A 118 4.25 1.46 9.95
N PRO A 119 4.55 1.54 8.64
CA PRO A 119 4.36 0.41 7.74
C PRO A 119 5.23 -0.77 8.19
N GLN A 120 4.66 -1.97 8.16
CA GLN A 120 5.40 -3.17 8.54
C GLN A 120 5.50 -4.14 7.39
N ARG A 121 6.64 -4.81 7.33
CA ARG A 121 6.85 -5.94 6.44
C ARG A 121 5.93 -7.11 6.81
N PRO A 122 5.26 -7.75 5.85
CA PRO A 122 4.53 -9.00 6.09
C PRO A 122 5.42 -10.08 6.71
N LEU A 123 4.86 -10.92 7.59
CA LEU A 123 5.64 -11.95 8.31
C LEU A 123 6.17 -13.06 7.39
N PHE A 124 5.53 -13.30 6.25
CA PHE A 124 5.92 -14.24 5.21
C PHE A 124 6.18 -13.48 3.90
N ARG A 125 6.74 -14.16 2.90
CA ARG A 125 7.04 -13.57 1.58
C ARG A 125 6.29 -14.28 0.46
N SER A 126 6.13 -13.63 -0.68
CA SER A 126 5.80 -14.31 -1.94
C SER A 126 6.94 -14.11 -2.93
N VAL A 127 7.07 -15.03 -3.89
CA VAL A 127 8.09 -14.92 -4.95
C VAL A 127 7.93 -13.61 -5.72
N ILE A 128 6.70 -13.21 -6.01
CA ILE A 128 6.39 -11.96 -6.70
C ILE A 128 6.75 -10.74 -5.84
N ALA A 129 6.43 -10.74 -4.54
CA ALA A 129 6.83 -9.67 -3.64
C ALA A 129 8.35 -9.53 -3.54
N ASP A 130 9.06 -10.66 -3.48
CA ASP A 130 10.54 -10.67 -3.51
C ASP A 130 11.09 -10.18 -4.86
N SER A 131 10.46 -10.49 -5.98
CA SER A 131 10.90 -10.00 -7.30
C SER A 131 10.71 -8.48 -7.45
N LEU A 132 9.72 -7.89 -6.76
CA LEU A 132 9.53 -6.44 -6.71
C LEU A 132 10.52 -5.76 -5.75
N GLY A 133 10.74 -6.37 -4.58
CA GLY A 133 11.37 -5.74 -3.42
C GLY A 133 12.78 -6.21 -3.10
N LYS A 134 13.32 -7.26 -3.76
CA LYS A 134 14.72 -7.65 -3.55
C LYS A 134 15.60 -6.46 -3.86
N ALA A 135 16.38 -6.04 -2.85
CA ALA A 135 17.63 -5.37 -3.09
C ALA A 135 18.32 -6.16 -4.21
N GLY A 136 18.66 -5.49 -5.31
CA GLY A 136 19.39 -6.13 -6.40
C GLY A 136 20.50 -7.00 -5.82
N HIS A 137 20.80 -8.11 -6.50
CA HIS A 137 21.95 -8.97 -6.19
C HIS A 137 23.06 -8.18 -5.48
N PRO A 138 23.60 -8.65 -4.34
CA PRO A 138 24.66 -7.95 -3.61
C PRO A 138 25.91 -7.68 -4.48
N LEU A 139 25.97 -8.25 -5.67
CA LEU A 139 26.87 -7.86 -6.76
C LEU A 139 26.11 -6.98 -7.77
N GLY A 140 26.28 -5.67 -7.60
CA GLY A 140 25.96 -4.70 -8.63
C GLY A 140 26.82 -4.93 -9.88
N ARG A 141 26.36 -5.77 -10.80
CA ARG A 141 26.61 -5.49 -12.22
C ARG A 141 25.66 -4.35 -12.59
N ASN A 142 26.23 -3.14 -12.72
CA ASN A 142 25.63 -1.89 -13.23
C ASN A 142 25.31 -0.76 -12.22
N GLN A 143 25.97 -0.67 -11.05
CA GLN A 143 25.86 0.52 -10.17
C GLN A 143 24.42 0.88 -9.72
N ILE A 144 23.47 -0.05 -9.77
CA ILE A 144 22.08 0.19 -9.37
C ILE A 144 22.01 0.11 -7.84
N LEU A 145 21.64 1.23 -7.20
CA LEU A 145 21.40 1.31 -5.76
C LEU A 145 20.36 0.26 -5.31
N PRO A 146 20.52 -0.34 -4.12
CA PRO A 146 19.50 -1.23 -3.57
C PRO A 146 18.16 -0.50 -3.48
N LYS A 147 17.11 -1.10 -4.05
CA LYS A 147 15.75 -0.54 -4.02
C LYS A 147 15.24 -0.54 -2.57
N ALA A 148 14.64 0.58 -2.16
CA ALA A 148 13.95 0.65 -0.88
C ALA A 148 12.72 -0.28 -0.87
N GLU A 149 12.59 -1.11 0.16
CA GLU A 149 11.39 -1.93 0.37
C GLU A 149 10.27 -1.05 0.94
N PHE A 150 9.14 -0.99 0.24
CA PHE A 150 7.94 -0.31 0.71
C PHE A 150 6.83 -1.32 0.99
N PHE A 151 6.15 -1.11 2.12
CA PHE A 151 5.06 -1.96 2.55
C PHE A 151 3.79 -1.15 2.71
N ASN A 152 2.68 -1.77 2.34
CA ASN A 152 1.34 -1.31 2.57
C ASN A 152 0.73 -2.10 3.73
N GLY A 153 0.24 -1.38 4.74
CA GLY A 153 -0.35 -1.97 5.93
C GLY A 153 0.62 -2.26 7.07
N GLN A 154 0.08 -2.93 8.08
CA GLN A 154 0.75 -3.22 9.34
C GLN A 154 0.27 -4.60 9.82
N ASN A 155 1.15 -5.39 10.45
CA ASN A 155 0.73 -6.67 11.03
C ASN A 155 -0.08 -6.40 12.30
N ALA A 156 -1.14 -7.17 12.50
CA ALA A 156 -2.05 -7.04 13.64
C ALA A 156 -2.24 -8.38 14.33
N ILE A 157 -2.34 -8.38 15.66
CA ILE A 157 -2.77 -9.55 16.41
C ILE A 157 -4.28 -9.67 16.27
N LEU A 158 -4.72 -10.67 15.51
CA LEU A 158 -6.13 -10.90 15.21
C LEU A 158 -6.72 -11.96 16.15
N ALA A 159 -7.89 -11.67 16.71
CA ALA A 159 -8.71 -12.67 17.38
C ALA A 159 -10.00 -12.91 16.59
N VAL A 160 -10.33 -14.18 16.36
CA VAL A 160 -11.61 -14.59 15.77
C VAL A 160 -12.56 -14.93 16.92
N ASN A 161 -13.43 -14.00 17.29
CA ASN A 161 -14.36 -14.18 18.40
C ASN A 161 -15.59 -13.26 18.25
N VAL A 162 -16.71 -13.60 18.87
CA VAL A 162 -17.85 -12.69 18.99
C VAL A 162 -17.57 -11.73 20.14
N HIS A 163 -17.65 -10.43 19.89
CA HIS A 163 -17.36 -9.42 20.91
C HIS A 163 -18.54 -8.46 21.07
N LEU A 164 -19.33 -8.68 22.14
CA LEU A 164 -20.43 -7.81 22.59
C LEU A 164 -21.44 -7.41 21.49
N GLY A 165 -21.51 -8.15 20.39
CA GLY A 165 -22.34 -7.82 19.22
C GLY A 165 -21.79 -6.70 18.33
N TYR A 166 -20.75 -5.98 18.74
CA TYR A 166 -20.21 -4.83 17.97
C TYR A 166 -19.43 -5.21 16.71
N ASN A 167 -19.06 -6.48 16.54
CA ASN A 167 -18.41 -6.99 15.34
C ASN A 167 -19.36 -7.76 14.41
N GLN A 168 -20.67 -7.51 14.45
CA GLN A 168 -21.63 -8.09 13.50
C GLN A 168 -21.55 -7.41 12.12
N GLU A 169 -22.05 -8.08 11.08
CA GLU A 169 -22.25 -7.52 9.73
C GLU A 169 -21.05 -6.72 9.19
N ASP A 170 -19.89 -7.36 9.13
CA ASP A 170 -18.64 -6.77 8.61
C ASP A 170 -18.08 -5.60 9.43
N SER A 171 -18.59 -5.41 10.65
CA SER A 171 -17.96 -4.54 11.65
C SER A 171 -16.76 -5.24 12.31
N ILE A 172 -15.73 -4.45 12.65
CA ILE A 172 -14.57 -4.90 13.41
C ILE A 172 -14.46 -4.09 14.71
N VAL A 173 -13.96 -4.76 15.75
CA VAL A 173 -13.64 -4.13 17.03
C VAL A 173 -12.13 -3.98 17.12
N MET A 174 -11.64 -2.80 17.47
CA MET A 174 -10.21 -2.53 17.64
C MET A 174 -9.85 -2.12 19.06
N ASN A 175 -8.63 -2.46 19.45
CA ASN A 175 -8.06 -2.12 20.74
C ASN A 175 -7.61 -0.66 20.76
N ARG A 176 -8.25 0.14 21.62
CA ARG A 176 -7.93 1.56 21.78
C ARG A 176 -6.47 1.79 22.16
N ALA A 177 -5.91 0.96 23.05
CA ALA A 177 -4.52 1.11 23.48
C ALA A 177 -3.53 0.90 22.32
N SER A 178 -3.84 0.00 21.38
CA SER A 178 -3.01 -0.22 20.18
C SER A 178 -3.03 1.01 19.26
N LEU A 179 -4.19 1.65 19.09
CA LEU A 179 -4.30 2.90 18.31
C LEU A 179 -3.60 4.09 18.98
N GLU A 180 -3.72 4.21 20.30
CA GLU A 180 -3.04 5.25 21.08
C GLU A 180 -1.51 5.15 20.96
N ARG A 181 -0.99 3.90 20.97
CA ARG A 181 0.42 3.59 20.69
C ARG A 181 0.86 3.87 19.24
N GLY A 182 -0.07 4.16 18.34
CA GLY A 182 0.22 4.60 16.96
C GLY A 182 -0.08 3.60 15.86
N MET A 183 -0.74 2.47 16.17
CA MET A 183 -1.15 1.50 15.15
C MET A 183 -2.07 2.15 14.11
N PHE A 184 -1.79 1.89 12.82
CA PHE A 184 -2.49 2.46 11.67
C PHE A 184 -2.58 3.99 11.62
N ARG A 185 -1.74 4.72 12.38
CA ARG A 185 -1.68 6.18 12.30
C ARG A 185 -1.18 6.59 10.92
N THR A 186 -1.85 7.58 10.33
CA THR A 186 -1.52 8.09 9.00
C THR A 186 -1.26 9.59 9.02
N GLU A 187 -0.45 10.03 8.08
CA GLU A 187 -0.24 11.41 7.70
C GLU A 187 -1.03 11.69 6.43
N HIS A 188 -1.97 12.61 6.51
CA HIS A 188 -2.74 13.13 5.38
C HIS A 188 -2.17 14.49 4.99
N ILE A 189 -1.63 14.60 3.79
CA ILE A 189 -1.08 15.84 3.25
C ILE A 189 -1.99 16.32 2.12
N ARG A 190 -2.42 17.57 2.20
CA ARG A 190 -3.22 18.22 1.16
C ARG A 190 -2.61 19.54 0.75
N SER A 191 -2.41 19.74 -0.54
CA SER A 191 -1.81 20.96 -1.10
C SER A 191 -2.85 21.82 -1.79
N TYR A 192 -2.75 23.14 -1.59
CA TYR A 192 -3.57 24.16 -2.23
C TYR A 192 -2.68 24.99 -3.13
N LYS A 193 -3.06 25.13 -4.39
CA LYS A 193 -2.31 25.89 -5.40
C LYS A 193 -3.08 27.16 -5.77
N ALA A 194 -2.37 28.28 -5.86
CA ALA A 194 -2.85 29.53 -6.39
C ALA A 194 -1.88 30.05 -7.46
N GLU A 195 -2.40 30.72 -8.47
CA GLU A 195 -1.60 31.36 -9.52
C GLU A 195 -1.99 32.84 -9.63
N VAL A 196 -0.99 33.66 -9.94
CA VAL A 196 -1.07 35.11 -10.12
C VAL A 196 -0.33 35.48 -11.41
N ASP A 197 -0.97 36.26 -12.25
CA ASP A 197 -0.40 36.67 -13.54
C ASP A 197 0.52 37.88 -13.36
N ASN A 198 1.83 37.67 -13.49
CA ASN A 198 2.84 38.73 -13.39
C ASN A 198 3.04 39.49 -14.72
N LYS A 199 2.20 39.24 -15.75
CA LYS A 199 2.33 39.94 -17.03
C LYS A 199 1.93 41.40 -16.86
N ASP A 200 2.94 42.25 -16.74
CA ASP A 200 2.95 43.63 -17.22
C ASP A 200 2.73 43.60 -18.74
N SER A 201 1.50 43.32 -19.17
CA SER A 201 1.12 43.49 -20.56
C SER A 201 1.10 44.98 -20.84
N LEU A 202 2.23 45.49 -21.32
CA LEU A 202 2.47 46.86 -21.81
C LEU A 202 1.47 47.36 -22.89
N GLU A 203 0.50 46.53 -23.30
CA GLU A 203 -0.39 46.84 -24.43
C GLU A 203 -1.88 47.00 -24.10
N LYS A 204 -2.34 46.77 -22.87
CA LYS A 204 -3.74 47.07 -22.51
C LYS A 204 -3.82 47.63 -21.09
N ARG A 205 -4.39 48.84 -20.96
CA ARG A 205 -4.87 49.40 -19.68
C ARG A 205 -5.77 48.34 -19.02
N ARG A 206 -5.21 47.54 -18.11
CA ARG A 206 -6.00 46.65 -17.25
C ARG A 206 -6.90 47.53 -16.39
N LYS A 207 -8.13 47.09 -16.14
CA LYS A 207 -8.93 47.70 -15.09
C LYS A 207 -8.21 47.40 -13.76
N PHE A 208 -8.22 48.33 -12.81
CA PHE A 208 -7.60 48.14 -11.48
C PHE A 208 -8.09 46.87 -10.74
N ASP A 209 -9.22 46.30 -11.15
CA ASP A 209 -9.77 45.05 -10.61
C ASP A 209 -9.05 43.77 -11.09
N ASP A 210 -8.25 43.83 -12.17
CA ASP A 210 -7.66 42.63 -12.80
C ASP A 210 -6.22 42.32 -12.34
N ALA A 211 -5.58 43.22 -11.58
CA ALA A 211 -4.22 43.06 -11.08
C ALA A 211 -4.25 42.43 -9.68
N VAL A 212 -4.25 41.10 -9.63
CA VAL A 212 -4.21 40.33 -8.38
C VAL A 212 -2.77 40.10 -7.96
N SER A 213 -2.45 40.30 -6.69
CA SER A 213 -1.16 39.97 -6.09
C SER A 213 -1.34 39.11 -4.83
N PHE A 214 -0.27 38.42 -4.43
CA PHE A 214 -0.23 37.76 -3.12
C PHE A 214 -0.04 38.81 -2.04
N GLY A 215 -0.81 38.69 -0.96
CA GLY A 215 -0.75 39.64 0.14
C GLY A 215 -1.85 39.40 1.17
N LYS A 216 -1.65 39.99 2.34
CA LYS A 216 -2.61 39.96 3.43
C LYS A 216 -3.56 41.15 3.37
N ILE A 217 -4.84 40.86 3.21
CA ILE A 217 -5.93 41.83 3.38
C ILE A 217 -6.94 41.30 4.39
N GLN A 218 -7.70 42.18 5.02
CA GLN A 218 -8.84 41.72 5.82
C GLN A 218 -9.89 41.08 4.92
N SER A 219 -10.06 39.77 5.06
CA SER A 219 -10.98 38.96 4.28
C SER A 219 -12.35 38.90 4.94
N LYS A 220 -13.42 39.03 4.16
CA LYS A 220 -14.79 38.67 4.61
C LYS A 220 -15.06 37.17 4.48
N LEU A 221 -14.20 36.44 3.74
CA LEU A 221 -14.34 35.01 3.47
C LEU A 221 -13.91 34.17 4.68
N GLY A 222 -12.88 34.60 5.41
CA GLY A 222 -12.29 33.83 6.48
C GLY A 222 -11.33 34.61 7.36
N ARG A 223 -10.79 33.95 8.39
CA ARG A 223 -9.81 34.54 9.30
C ARG A 223 -8.44 34.61 8.62
N VAL A 224 -7.74 35.71 8.84
CA VAL A 224 -6.42 36.00 8.23
C VAL A 224 -5.29 36.10 9.27
N ASP A 225 -5.59 35.77 10.53
CA ASP A 225 -4.65 35.90 11.66
C ASP A 225 -3.40 35.03 11.50
N SER A 226 -3.53 33.92 10.77
CA SER A 226 -2.42 32.99 10.52
C SER A 226 -1.57 33.35 9.29
N LEU A 227 -1.94 34.40 8.54
CA LEU A 227 -1.17 34.87 7.38
C LEU A 227 -0.16 35.93 7.81
N ASP A 228 1.03 35.86 7.24
CA ASP A 228 2.02 36.92 7.26
C ASP A 228 1.71 37.97 6.18
N ASP A 229 2.45 39.07 6.15
CA ASP A 229 2.16 40.22 5.27
C ASP A 229 2.27 39.88 3.77
N ASP A 230 3.03 38.85 3.43
CA ASP A 230 3.17 38.28 2.09
C ASP A 230 1.93 37.49 1.60
N GLY A 231 0.94 37.29 2.48
CA GLY A 231 -0.28 36.55 2.20
C GLY A 231 -0.16 35.04 2.38
N PHE A 232 0.91 34.55 3.01
CA PHE A 232 1.12 33.12 3.27
C PHE A 232 1.25 32.83 4.77
N PRO A 233 0.87 31.64 5.23
CA PRO A 233 1.09 31.23 6.61
C PRO A 233 2.51 30.70 6.80
N HIS A 234 3.11 30.96 7.97
CA HIS A 234 4.40 30.39 8.32
C HIS A 234 4.34 28.85 8.46
N ILE A 235 5.47 28.19 8.19
CA ILE A 235 5.60 26.74 8.36
C ILE A 235 5.42 26.40 9.85
N GLY A 236 4.51 25.47 10.15
CA GLY A 236 4.11 25.12 11.50
C GLY A 236 2.83 25.80 12.00
N ALA A 237 2.27 26.76 11.26
CA ALA A 237 0.98 27.37 11.60
C ALA A 237 -0.14 26.33 11.60
N ASN A 238 -1.01 26.35 12.60
CA ASN A 238 -2.17 25.46 12.69
C ASN A 238 -3.40 26.14 12.08
N LEU A 239 -3.86 25.64 10.94
CA LEU A 239 -5.06 26.14 10.27
C LEU A 239 -6.28 25.29 10.63
N GLN A 240 -7.40 25.97 10.88
CA GLN A 240 -8.70 25.39 11.15
C GLN A 240 -9.70 25.79 10.07
N SER A 241 -10.82 25.05 10.01
CA SER A 241 -11.96 25.41 9.16
C SER A 241 -12.34 26.87 9.36
N GLY A 242 -12.39 27.63 8.27
CA GLY A 242 -12.68 29.06 8.32
C GLY A 242 -11.47 29.95 8.01
N ASP A 243 -10.25 29.42 8.11
CA ASP A 243 -9.03 30.20 7.90
C ASP A 243 -8.69 30.33 6.42
N ILE A 244 -8.04 31.44 6.06
CA ILE A 244 -7.46 31.64 4.75
C ILE A 244 -6.09 30.95 4.69
N ILE A 245 -5.85 30.22 3.60
CA ILE A 245 -4.60 29.48 3.36
C ILE A 245 -3.66 30.30 2.47
N ILE A 246 -4.21 30.95 1.44
CA ILE A 246 -3.45 31.78 0.50
C ILE A 246 -4.19 33.09 0.34
N GLY A 247 -3.59 34.16 0.86
CA GLY A 247 -4.02 35.53 0.70
C GLY A 247 -3.76 36.01 -0.72
N ARG A 248 -4.81 36.42 -1.42
CA ARG A 248 -4.69 37.08 -2.73
C ARG A 248 -5.73 38.19 -2.84
N SER A 249 -5.28 39.34 -3.28
CA SER A 249 -6.10 40.54 -3.39
C SER A 249 -5.82 41.26 -4.69
N SER A 250 -6.87 41.87 -5.24
CA SER A 250 -6.70 42.84 -6.32
C SER A 250 -6.24 44.20 -5.77
N GLU A 251 -5.63 45.03 -6.61
CA GLU A 251 -5.29 46.43 -6.27
C GLU A 251 -6.52 47.27 -5.88
N SER A 252 -7.72 46.88 -6.35
CA SER A 252 -9.01 47.46 -5.94
C SER A 252 -9.44 47.09 -4.52
N GLY A 253 -8.72 46.20 -3.84
CA GLY A 253 -9.07 45.67 -2.52
C GLY A 253 -10.10 44.53 -2.55
N THR A 254 -10.43 43.99 -3.73
CA THR A 254 -11.28 42.80 -3.82
C THR A 254 -10.52 41.55 -3.39
N ASP A 255 -11.19 40.76 -2.54
CA ASP A 255 -10.62 39.57 -1.93
C ASP A 255 -10.85 38.34 -2.80
N HIS A 256 -9.76 37.77 -3.30
CA HIS A 256 -9.78 36.53 -4.04
C HIS A 256 -9.33 35.33 -3.19
N SER A 257 -8.90 35.52 -1.94
CA SER A 257 -8.15 34.55 -1.13
C SER A 257 -8.73 33.13 -1.10
N ILE A 258 -7.84 32.13 -0.99
CA ILE A 258 -8.23 30.72 -0.91
C ILE A 258 -8.50 30.35 0.54
N LYS A 259 -9.77 30.03 0.83
CA LYS A 259 -10.23 29.57 2.14
C LYS A 259 -10.07 28.05 2.30
N LEU A 260 -9.74 27.62 3.52
CA LEU A 260 -9.78 26.21 3.90
C LEU A 260 -11.22 25.66 3.92
N LYS A 261 -11.40 24.45 3.39
CA LYS A 261 -12.71 23.79 3.39
C LYS A 261 -13.17 23.50 4.82
N HIS A 262 -14.48 23.48 5.01
CA HIS A 262 -15.11 23.39 6.33
C HIS A 262 -14.82 22.09 7.12
N THR A 263 -14.43 21.02 6.43
CA THR A 263 -14.07 19.73 7.05
C THR A 263 -12.57 19.55 7.27
N GLU A 264 -11.75 20.52 6.87
CA GLU A 264 -10.31 20.38 6.80
C GLU A 264 -9.63 21.19 7.90
N LYS A 265 -8.57 20.60 8.46
CA LYS A 265 -7.68 21.20 9.44
C LYS A 265 -6.31 20.56 9.28
N GLY A 266 -5.28 21.32 9.60
CA GLY A 266 -3.92 20.81 9.48
C GLY A 266 -2.88 21.86 9.81
N MET A 267 -1.67 21.38 10.04
CA MET A 267 -0.50 22.21 10.25
C MET A 267 0.16 22.49 8.91
N VAL A 268 0.61 23.71 8.67
CA VAL A 268 1.35 24.07 7.45
C VAL A 268 2.68 23.33 7.44
N GLN A 269 2.90 22.49 6.44
CA GLN A 269 4.12 21.70 6.28
C GLN A 269 5.10 22.37 5.31
N LYS A 270 4.59 22.91 4.19
CA LYS A 270 5.41 23.50 3.14
C LYS A 270 4.69 24.69 2.52
N VAL A 271 5.47 25.72 2.20
CA VAL A 271 5.05 26.83 1.34
C VAL A 271 6.08 26.90 0.21
N LEU A 272 5.61 26.73 -1.02
CA LEU A 272 6.42 26.80 -2.22
C LEU A 272 5.97 28.00 -3.05
N LEU A 273 6.91 28.89 -3.37
CA LEU A 273 6.72 30.00 -4.30
C LEU A 273 7.60 29.73 -5.52
N SER A 274 7.04 29.83 -6.72
CA SER A 274 7.78 29.65 -7.96
C SER A 274 7.10 30.42 -9.08
N ALA A 275 7.78 30.57 -10.22
CA ALA A 275 7.21 31.11 -11.44
C ALA A 275 7.13 30.01 -12.52
N ASN A 276 6.10 30.05 -13.35
CA ASN A 276 6.00 29.27 -14.57
C ASN A 276 6.76 29.95 -15.72
N ASP A 277 7.10 29.20 -16.76
CA ASP A 277 7.75 29.72 -17.98
C ASP A 277 6.93 30.83 -18.68
N ASP A 278 5.61 30.85 -18.45
CA ASP A 278 4.69 31.89 -18.94
C ASP A 278 4.80 33.24 -18.19
N GLY A 279 5.68 33.34 -17.18
CA GLY A 279 5.81 34.50 -16.31
C GLY A 279 4.67 34.64 -15.30
N LYS A 280 3.98 33.54 -14.95
CA LYS A 280 2.97 33.52 -13.88
C LYS A 280 3.60 33.07 -12.57
N ASN A 281 3.40 33.81 -11.50
CA ASN A 281 3.84 33.39 -10.17
C ASN A 281 2.79 32.43 -9.59
N PHE A 282 3.22 31.32 -9.03
CA PHE A 282 2.33 30.39 -8.35
C PHE A 282 2.85 30.05 -6.96
N ALA A 283 1.91 29.82 -6.07
CA ALA A 283 2.16 29.44 -4.70
C ALA A 283 1.46 28.12 -4.40
N VAL A 284 2.14 27.24 -3.67
CA VAL A 284 1.56 26.00 -3.15
C VAL A 284 1.77 25.93 -1.66
N VAL A 285 0.67 25.82 -0.91
CA VAL A 285 0.69 25.60 0.55
C VAL A 285 0.23 24.18 0.83
N SER A 286 1.08 23.37 1.43
CA SER A 286 0.79 21.99 1.84
C SER A 286 0.47 21.93 3.33
N LEU A 287 -0.70 21.39 3.66
CA LEU A 287 -1.14 21.14 5.03
C LEU A 287 -0.98 19.66 5.36
N ARG A 288 -0.33 19.37 6.49
CA ARG A 288 -0.26 18.02 7.06
C ARG A 288 -1.27 17.86 8.19
N GLN A 289 -1.93 16.72 8.22
CA GLN A 289 -2.85 16.33 9.29
C GLN A 289 -2.51 14.90 9.71
N VAL A 290 -2.20 14.72 10.99
CA VAL A 290 -2.08 13.39 11.57
C VAL A 290 -3.49 12.86 11.81
N ARG A 291 -3.78 11.67 11.29
CA ARG A 291 -5.06 10.98 11.45
C ARG A 291 -4.83 9.64 12.13
N SER A 292 -5.40 9.50 13.32
CA SER A 292 -5.58 8.21 13.97
C SER A 292 -6.90 7.60 13.49
N PRO A 293 -7.00 6.26 13.39
CA PRO A 293 -8.25 5.62 13.01
C PRO A 293 -9.41 6.00 13.92
N CYS A 294 -10.59 6.22 13.34
CA CYS A 294 -11.82 6.51 14.06
C CYS A 294 -12.97 5.60 13.62
N LEU A 295 -14.06 5.61 14.38
CA LEU A 295 -15.26 4.84 14.06
C LEU A 295 -15.77 5.20 12.66
N GLY A 296 -16.05 4.18 11.85
CA GLY A 296 -16.44 4.33 10.44
C GLY A 296 -15.29 4.19 9.44
N ASP A 297 -14.03 4.20 9.89
CA ASP A 297 -12.89 3.92 9.02
C ASP A 297 -12.90 2.47 8.52
N LYS A 298 -12.38 2.27 7.30
CA LYS A 298 -12.42 0.99 6.60
C LYS A 298 -11.05 0.32 6.61
N PHE A 299 -11.05 -0.96 6.93
CA PHE A 299 -9.88 -1.84 6.92
C PHE A 299 -10.17 -3.06 6.05
N SER A 300 -9.12 -3.71 5.52
CA SER A 300 -9.23 -4.97 4.82
C SER A 300 -8.03 -5.85 5.16
N SER A 301 -8.26 -7.16 5.28
CA SER A 301 -7.17 -8.14 5.18
C SER A 301 -6.69 -8.25 3.73
N MET A 302 -5.64 -9.04 3.49
CA MET A 302 -5.20 -9.41 2.14
C MET A 302 -6.15 -10.41 1.43
N HIS A 303 -7.24 -10.81 2.07
CA HIS A 303 -8.14 -11.86 1.58
C HIS A 303 -9.51 -11.31 1.15
N GLY A 304 -9.58 -10.01 0.80
CA GLY A 304 -10.82 -9.37 0.37
C GLY A 304 -11.88 -9.28 1.48
N GLN A 305 -11.47 -9.44 2.75
CA GLN A 305 -12.34 -9.22 3.90
C GLN A 305 -12.25 -7.75 4.32
N LYS A 306 -13.10 -6.93 3.71
CA LYS A 306 -13.34 -5.56 4.18
C LYS A 306 -14.15 -5.58 5.47
N GLY A 307 -13.78 -4.70 6.40
CA GLY A 307 -14.55 -4.38 7.58
C GLY A 307 -14.50 -2.90 7.93
N VAL A 308 -15.52 -2.42 8.64
CA VAL A 308 -15.61 -1.05 9.16
C VAL A 308 -15.34 -1.07 10.65
N LEU A 309 -14.50 -0.16 11.15
CA LEU A 309 -14.28 0.01 12.56
C LEU A 309 -15.58 0.48 13.23
N GLY A 310 -16.32 -0.44 13.86
CA GLY A 310 -17.60 -0.15 14.49
C GLY A 310 -17.49 0.17 15.97
N PHE A 311 -16.46 -0.33 16.65
CA PHE A 311 -16.28 -0.07 18.08
C PHE A 311 -14.81 -0.08 18.51
N LEU A 312 -14.47 0.84 19.42
CA LEU A 312 -13.17 0.99 20.03
C LEU A 312 -13.24 0.66 21.51
N GLU A 313 -12.76 -0.54 21.84
CA GLU A 313 -12.81 -1.08 23.19
C GLU A 313 -11.47 -0.84 23.92
N SER A 314 -11.55 -0.65 25.23
CA SER A 314 -10.39 -0.45 26.10
C SER A 314 -9.67 -1.78 26.34
N GLN A 315 -8.34 -1.76 26.47
CA GLN A 315 -7.52 -2.98 26.51
C GLN A 315 -7.94 -3.96 27.63
N GLU A 316 -8.40 -3.43 28.77
CA GLU A 316 -8.87 -4.19 29.92
C GLU A 316 -10.14 -5.02 29.66
N ASN A 317 -10.94 -4.64 28.66
CA ASN A 317 -12.18 -5.32 28.30
C ASN A 317 -11.97 -6.34 27.17
N PHE A 318 -10.76 -6.44 26.63
CA PHE A 318 -10.43 -7.44 25.63
C PHE A 318 -10.13 -8.81 26.25
N PRO A 319 -10.42 -9.92 25.53
CA PRO A 319 -9.88 -11.22 25.90
C PRO A 319 -8.36 -11.20 25.80
N PHE A 320 -7.69 -11.85 26.75
CA PHE A 320 -6.24 -11.98 26.77
C PHE A 320 -5.83 -13.44 26.93
N THR A 321 -4.67 -13.80 26.37
CA THR A 321 -4.14 -15.16 26.50
C THR A 321 -3.49 -15.38 27.87
N LYS A 322 -3.19 -16.63 28.24
CA LYS A 322 -2.42 -16.94 29.47
C LYS A 322 -1.07 -16.21 29.55
N GLN A 323 -0.48 -15.89 28.40
CA GLN A 323 0.76 -15.12 28.29
C GLN A 323 0.55 -13.59 28.41
N GLY A 324 -0.68 -13.13 28.58
CA GLY A 324 -1.02 -11.71 28.67
C GLY A 324 -1.12 -11.00 27.30
N ILE A 325 -1.18 -11.73 26.20
CA ILE A 325 -1.32 -11.12 24.87
C ILE A 325 -2.77 -10.70 24.67
N VAL A 326 -2.96 -9.41 24.40
CA VAL A 326 -4.25 -8.82 24.04
C VAL A 326 -4.28 -8.59 22.53
N PRO A 327 -5.35 -8.96 21.80
CA PRO A 327 -5.40 -8.75 20.37
C PRO A 327 -5.59 -7.27 20.03
N ASP A 328 -5.18 -6.90 18.83
CA ASP A 328 -5.36 -5.55 18.28
C ASP A 328 -6.73 -5.39 17.62
N ILE A 329 -7.21 -6.46 16.97
CA ILE A 329 -8.47 -6.48 16.22
C ILE A 329 -9.23 -7.77 16.55
N VAL A 330 -10.53 -7.65 16.80
CA VAL A 330 -11.46 -8.80 16.87
C VAL A 330 -12.37 -8.79 15.64
N ILE A 331 -12.40 -9.92 14.94
CA ILE A 331 -13.33 -10.17 13.84
C ILE A 331 -14.28 -11.31 14.18
N ASN A 332 -15.47 -11.24 13.61
CA ASN A 332 -16.53 -12.19 13.92
C ASN A 332 -16.33 -13.51 13.17
N PRO A 333 -16.44 -14.68 13.84
CA PRO A 333 -16.35 -16.00 13.20
C PRO A 333 -17.32 -16.19 12.03
N HIS A 334 -18.50 -15.58 12.05
CA HIS A 334 -19.49 -15.69 10.98
C HIS A 334 -19.03 -15.09 9.64
N ALA A 335 -17.96 -14.30 9.64
CA ALA A 335 -17.38 -13.77 8.40
C ALA A 335 -16.67 -14.84 7.55
N PHE A 336 -16.31 -16.00 8.10
CA PHE A 336 -15.54 -17.01 7.34
C PHE A 336 -16.40 -17.96 6.48
N PRO A 337 -17.47 -18.60 7.00
CA PRO A 337 -18.20 -19.63 6.26
C PRO A 337 -18.86 -19.11 4.98
N SER A 338 -19.48 -17.92 5.05
CA SER A 338 -20.18 -17.31 3.92
C SER A 338 -19.23 -16.72 2.88
N ARG A 339 -18.05 -16.25 3.32
CA ARG A 339 -17.06 -15.60 2.44
C ARG A 339 -16.08 -16.58 1.83
N GLN A 340 -15.96 -17.79 2.40
CA GLN A 340 -15.07 -18.86 1.94
C GLN A 340 -13.64 -18.35 1.74
N THR A 341 -13.07 -17.81 2.83
CA THR A 341 -11.70 -17.26 2.87
C THR A 341 -10.81 -18.00 3.87
N PRO A 342 -10.60 -19.32 3.71
CA PRO A 342 -9.79 -20.10 4.64
C PRO A 342 -8.31 -19.70 4.57
N ALA A 343 -7.86 -19.07 3.48
CA ALA A 343 -6.48 -18.63 3.32
C ALA A 343 -6.08 -17.63 4.41
N GLN A 344 -6.99 -16.78 4.88
CA GLN A 344 -6.74 -15.85 5.99
C GLN A 344 -6.45 -16.57 7.31
N LEU A 345 -7.02 -17.76 7.53
CA LEU A 345 -6.72 -18.58 8.70
C LEU A 345 -5.34 -19.24 8.57
N LEU A 346 -4.99 -19.69 7.35
CA LEU A 346 -3.66 -20.22 7.04
C LEU A 346 -2.58 -19.14 7.18
N GLU A 347 -2.88 -17.92 6.73
CA GLU A 347 -2.04 -16.73 6.89
C GLU A 347 -1.75 -16.46 8.37
N ALA A 348 -2.80 -16.43 9.20
CA ALA A 348 -2.68 -16.21 10.63
C ALA A 348 -1.88 -17.33 11.34
N ALA A 349 -2.14 -18.59 10.97
CA ALA A 349 -1.43 -19.75 11.50
C ALA A 349 0.07 -19.73 11.15
N LEU A 350 0.40 -19.48 9.88
CA LEU A 350 1.79 -19.37 9.44
C LEU A 350 2.48 -18.17 10.10
N GLY A 351 1.81 -17.02 10.14
CA GLY A 351 2.31 -15.80 10.78
C GLY A 351 2.62 -16.03 12.26
N LYS A 352 1.74 -16.75 12.98
CA LYS A 352 1.97 -17.13 14.38
C LYS A 352 3.21 -18.02 14.53
N GLY A 353 3.36 -19.04 13.69
CA GLY A 353 4.53 -19.92 13.71
C GLY A 353 5.85 -19.18 13.44
N ILE A 354 5.84 -18.18 12.57
CA ILE A 354 7.02 -17.33 12.31
C ILE A 354 7.29 -16.40 13.50
N ALA A 355 6.25 -15.76 14.04
CA ALA A 355 6.37 -14.85 15.18
C ALA A 355 6.88 -15.56 16.46
N CYS A 356 6.60 -16.85 16.61
CA CYS A 356 7.09 -17.68 17.72
C CYS A 356 8.52 -18.21 17.54
N GLY A 357 9.25 -17.77 16.52
CA GLY A 357 10.65 -18.16 16.27
C GLY A 357 10.85 -19.21 15.18
N GLY A 358 9.78 -19.58 14.47
CA GLY A 358 9.88 -20.44 13.30
C GLY A 358 10.57 -19.76 12.11
N THR A 359 10.97 -20.57 11.13
CA THR A 359 11.66 -20.08 9.93
C THR A 359 10.72 -19.28 9.04
N LEU A 360 11.27 -18.25 8.38
CA LEU A 360 10.58 -17.54 7.30
C LEU A 360 10.14 -18.53 6.20
N ARG A 361 8.89 -18.40 5.75
CA ARG A 361 8.32 -19.22 4.68
C ARG A 361 7.74 -18.33 3.58
N TYR A 362 7.62 -18.93 2.40
CA TYR A 362 6.91 -18.34 1.29
C TYR A 362 5.43 -18.75 1.34
N ALA A 363 4.53 -17.79 1.17
CA ALA A 363 3.09 -17.99 1.03
C ALA A 363 2.62 -17.74 -0.42
N THR A 364 3.52 -17.96 -1.38
CA THR A 364 3.28 -17.77 -2.81
C THR A 364 2.11 -18.65 -3.29
N PRO A 365 1.13 -18.11 -4.03
CA PRO A 365 0.04 -18.92 -4.59
C PRO A 365 0.57 -20.15 -5.33
N PHE A 366 -0.09 -21.30 -5.17
CA PHE A 366 0.27 -22.62 -5.74
C PHE A 366 1.56 -23.27 -5.20
N SER A 367 2.46 -22.50 -4.60
CA SER A 367 3.74 -22.96 -4.01
C SER A 367 3.75 -22.78 -2.48
N THR A 368 2.59 -22.98 -1.83
CA THR A 368 2.39 -22.75 -0.40
C THR A 368 2.82 -23.95 0.45
N PRO A 369 3.23 -23.73 1.72
CA PRO A 369 3.47 -24.83 2.66
C PRO A 369 2.16 -25.57 2.94
N SER A 370 2.26 -26.89 3.11
CA SER A 370 1.09 -27.71 3.46
C SER A 370 0.61 -27.39 4.89
N VAL A 371 -0.65 -27.71 5.17
CA VAL A 371 -1.25 -27.50 6.50
C VAL A 371 -0.49 -28.28 7.57
N GLU A 372 -0.02 -29.49 7.25
CA GLU A 372 0.80 -30.30 8.15
C GLU A 372 2.10 -29.59 8.47
N SER A 373 2.77 -29.01 7.47
CA SER A 373 4.01 -28.25 7.68
C SER A 373 3.81 -27.00 8.56
N ILE A 374 2.70 -26.28 8.37
CA ILE A 374 2.34 -25.13 9.23
C ILE A 374 2.07 -25.61 10.66
N THR A 375 1.37 -26.73 10.81
CA THR A 375 1.04 -27.31 12.11
C THR A 375 2.29 -27.78 12.85
N GLU A 376 3.21 -28.48 12.18
CA GLU A 376 4.50 -28.87 12.75
C GLU A 376 5.30 -27.65 13.23
N GLN A 377 5.27 -26.55 12.48
CA GLN A 377 5.95 -25.32 12.88
C GLN A 377 5.31 -24.66 14.12
N LEU A 378 4.00 -24.80 14.30
CA LEU A 378 3.28 -24.28 15.48
C LEU A 378 3.45 -25.13 16.74
N HIS A 379 3.71 -26.43 16.57
CA HIS A 379 3.89 -27.38 17.67
C HIS A 379 5.32 -27.43 18.22
N ARG A 380 6.28 -26.80 17.51
CA ARG A 380 7.63 -26.55 18.03
C ARG A 380 7.61 -25.48 19.09
#